data_AF-A0A3R8RL03-F1
#
_entry.id   AF-A0A3R8RL03-F1
#
_cell.length_a   1.000
_cell.length_b   1.000
_cell.length_c   1.000
_cell.angle_alpha   90.00
_cell.angle_beta   90.00
_cell.angle_gamma   90.00
#
_symmetry.space_group_name_H-M   'P 1'
#
loop_
_entity.id
_entity.type
_entity.pdbx_description
1 polymer ?
#
loop_
_entity_poly.entity_id
_entity_poly.type
_entity_poly.pdbx_seq_one_letter_code
_entity_poly.pdbx_strand_id
1 'polypeptide(L)'
;MAYTRKDVSTLTAGEKRRFVNALLELKRRGEYDEFVRTHIQYYVSDGEDGLRTAHMAPSFLPWHRRFLLDLERALRRVDSSVTVPYWDWTRDRATTSAPWTRDLLGGNGRRSDRQVMTGPFAYASGNWTLREGVTDTEFLTRDLGRAAAPIALPTRSELEGALADPVYDVSPWDSTVTRGFRNKLEGWG
;
A
#
# COMPACT_ATOMS: atom_id res chain seq x y z
N MET A 1 -18.68 15.96 9.59
CA MET A 1 -17.83 15.40 10.66
C MET A 1 -16.45 15.12 10.09
N ALA A 2 -15.39 15.54 10.78
CA ALA A 2 -14.03 15.08 10.47
C ALA A 2 -13.88 13.62 10.91
N TYR A 3 -13.17 12.80 10.14
CA TYR A 3 -12.86 11.41 10.47
C TYR A 3 -11.35 11.25 10.65
N THR A 4 -10.94 10.31 11.50
CA THR A 4 -9.53 10.12 11.90
C THR A 4 -9.01 8.79 11.36
N ARG A 5 -7.91 8.84 10.60
CA ARG A 5 -7.14 7.64 10.23
C ARG A 5 -6.32 7.18 11.43
N LYS A 6 -6.43 5.89 11.77
CA LYS A 6 -5.78 5.30 12.95
C LYS A 6 -4.60 4.42 12.55
N ASP A 7 -3.65 4.27 13.48
CA ASP A 7 -2.62 3.25 13.38
C ASP A 7 -3.27 1.86 13.35
N VAL A 8 -2.90 1.04 12.38
CA VAL A 8 -3.45 -0.29 12.16
C VAL A 8 -3.30 -1.20 13.38
N SER A 9 -2.25 -1.02 14.19
CA SER A 9 -2.01 -1.78 15.42
C SER A 9 -3.01 -1.46 16.54
N THR A 10 -3.67 -0.31 16.46
CA THR A 10 -4.61 0.18 17.48
C THR A 10 -6.08 -0.09 17.13
N LEU A 11 -6.35 -0.62 15.94
CA LEU A 11 -7.70 -0.95 15.52
C LEU A 11 -8.31 -2.02 16.42
N THR A 12 -9.50 -1.75 16.93
CA THR A 12 -10.33 -2.75 17.62
C THR A 12 -10.73 -3.86 16.65
N ALA A 13 -11.09 -5.04 17.18
CA ALA A 13 -11.57 -6.15 16.36
C ALA A 13 -12.79 -5.76 15.48
N GLY A 14 -13.66 -4.89 15.98
CA GLY A 14 -14.79 -4.36 15.22
C GLY A 14 -14.36 -3.46 14.06
N GLU A 15 -13.36 -2.61 14.26
CA GLU A 15 -12.83 -1.74 13.20
C GLU A 15 -12.09 -2.53 12.12
N LYS A 16 -11.25 -3.49 12.51
CA LYS A 16 -10.59 -4.41 11.56
C LYS A 16 -11.60 -5.12 10.68
N ARG A 17 -12.64 -5.70 11.30
CA ARG A 17 -13.72 -6.40 10.57
C ARG A 17 -14.44 -5.47 9.59
N ARG A 18 -14.81 -4.25 10.00
CA ARG A 18 -15.48 -3.30 9.10
C ARG A 18 -14.60 -2.89 7.93
N PHE A 19 -13.31 -2.62 8.18
CA PHE A 19 -12.35 -2.29 7.12
C PHE A 19 -12.18 -3.43 6.11
N VAL A 20 -11.97 -4.66 6.60
CA VAL A 20 -11.86 -5.86 5.75
C VAL A 20 -13.14 -6.07 4.93
N ASN A 21 -14.30 -6.03 5.57
CA ASN A 21 -15.58 -6.24 4.89
C ASN A 21 -15.83 -5.17 3.81
N ALA A 22 -15.48 -3.91 4.08
CA ALA A 22 -15.60 -2.84 3.10
C ALA A 22 -14.70 -3.06 1.89
N LEU A 23 -13.45 -3.51 2.09
CA LEU A 23 -12.54 -3.87 0.99
C LEU A 23 -13.08 -5.03 0.15
N LEU A 24 -13.54 -6.10 0.80
CA LEU A 24 -14.11 -7.26 0.11
C LEU A 24 -15.37 -6.88 -0.69
N GLU A 25 -16.20 -5.98 -0.17
CA GLU A 25 -17.39 -5.51 -0.88
C GLU A 25 -17.02 -4.64 -2.09
N LEU A 26 -16.04 -3.74 -1.99
CA LEU A 26 -15.54 -3.01 -3.15
C LEU A 26 -14.97 -3.96 -4.22
N LYS A 27 -14.27 -5.01 -3.79
CA LYS A 27 -13.76 -6.05 -4.69
C LYS A 27 -14.88 -6.82 -5.37
N ARG A 28 -15.92 -7.22 -4.63
CA ARG A 28 -17.10 -7.91 -5.16
C ARG A 28 -17.84 -7.07 -6.20
N ARG A 29 -17.88 -5.74 -6.03
CA ARG A 29 -18.48 -4.79 -6.97
C ARG A 29 -17.61 -4.47 -8.20
N GLY A 30 -16.35 -4.92 -8.21
CA GLY A 30 -15.36 -4.54 -9.23
C GLY A 30 -14.76 -3.14 -9.04
N GLU A 31 -15.28 -2.32 -8.12
CA GLU A 31 -14.77 -0.97 -7.84
C GLU A 31 -13.31 -0.99 -7.37
N TYR A 32 -12.88 -2.02 -6.64
CA TYR A 32 -11.47 -2.15 -6.21
C TYR A 32 -10.51 -2.32 -7.40
N ASP A 33 -10.96 -3.01 -8.46
CA ASP A 33 -10.12 -3.31 -9.62
C ASP A 33 -9.85 -2.06 -10.46
N GLU A 34 -10.75 -1.08 -10.46
CA GLU A 34 -10.50 0.25 -11.05
C GLU A 34 -9.34 0.99 -10.38
N PHE A 35 -9.16 0.85 -9.05
CA PHE A 35 -8.01 1.43 -8.35
C PHE A 35 -6.71 0.77 -8.79
N VAL A 36 -6.71 -0.55 -8.96
CA VAL A 36 -5.54 -1.29 -9.45
C VAL A 36 -5.21 -0.86 -10.88
N ARG A 37 -6.19 -0.85 -11.77
CA ARG A 37 -6.00 -0.44 -13.18
C ARG A 37 -5.52 1.00 -13.31
N THR A 38 -6.11 1.92 -12.53
CA THR A 38 -5.68 3.32 -12.49
C THR A 38 -4.22 3.42 -12.05
N HIS A 39 -3.81 2.69 -11.00
CA HIS A 39 -2.42 2.72 -10.53
C HIS A 39 -1.45 2.18 -11.60
N ILE A 40 -1.78 1.06 -12.25
CA ILE A 40 -1.01 0.50 -13.37
C ILE A 40 -0.88 1.51 -14.51
N GLN A 41 -2.00 2.13 -14.93
CA GLN A 41 -2.01 3.09 -16.03
C GLN A 41 -1.10 4.31 -15.78
N TYR A 42 -1.02 4.78 -14.55
CA TYR A 42 -0.22 5.95 -14.19
C TYR A 42 1.18 5.61 -13.66
N TYR A 43 1.54 4.33 -13.62
CA TYR A 43 2.90 3.90 -13.37
C TYR A 43 3.72 4.05 -14.66
N VAL A 44 4.47 5.14 -14.76
CA VAL A 44 5.45 5.40 -15.82
C VAL A 44 6.78 5.64 -15.14
N SER A 45 7.78 4.81 -15.48
CA SER A 45 9.12 4.86 -14.89
C SER A 45 10.02 5.90 -15.56
N ASP A 46 11.15 6.20 -14.93
CA ASP A 46 12.19 7.02 -15.54
C ASP A 46 12.74 6.36 -16.80
N GLY A 47 12.82 7.15 -17.88
CA GLY A 47 13.27 6.69 -19.18
C GLY A 47 12.19 5.99 -20.02
N GLU A 48 10.98 5.79 -19.50
CA GLU A 48 9.83 5.34 -20.29
C GLU A 48 9.13 6.53 -20.98
N ASP A 49 8.48 6.23 -22.11
CA ASP A 49 7.66 7.21 -22.81
C ASP A 49 6.36 7.48 -22.04
N GLY A 50 6.06 8.76 -21.77
CA GLY A 50 4.81 9.18 -21.13
C GLY A 50 5.01 10.25 -20.07
N LEU A 51 3.89 10.83 -19.62
CA LEU A 51 3.91 11.79 -18.53
C LEU A 51 3.98 11.05 -17.18
N ARG A 52 5.09 11.21 -16.46
CA ARG A 52 5.23 10.71 -15.09
C ARG A 52 4.36 11.54 -14.15
N THR A 53 3.36 10.90 -13.54
CA THR A 53 2.46 11.58 -12.58
C THR A 53 2.37 10.89 -11.23
N ALA A 54 2.38 9.55 -11.19
CA ALA A 54 2.18 8.82 -9.94
C ALA A 54 3.49 8.52 -9.20
N HIS A 55 4.60 8.31 -9.92
CA HIS A 55 5.90 7.90 -9.36
C HIS A 55 7.05 8.68 -10.02
N MET A 56 8.19 8.67 -9.34
CA MET A 56 9.46 9.30 -9.70
C MET A 56 9.36 10.80 -9.99
N ALA A 57 8.24 11.44 -9.68
CA ALA A 57 7.95 12.82 -10.03
C ALA A 57 7.52 13.62 -8.78
N PRO A 58 7.60 14.97 -8.81
CA PRO A 58 7.13 15.81 -7.71
C PRO A 58 5.67 15.56 -7.33
N SER A 59 4.86 15.04 -8.25
CA SER A 59 3.47 14.72 -8.00
C SER A 59 3.24 13.40 -7.23
N PHE A 60 4.28 12.60 -6.92
CA PHE A 60 4.16 11.32 -6.21
C PHE A 60 3.29 11.42 -4.95
N LEU A 61 3.61 12.35 -4.05
CA LEU A 61 2.88 12.52 -2.79
C LEU A 61 1.45 13.05 -2.98
N PRO A 62 1.18 14.13 -3.73
CA PRO A 62 -0.19 14.59 -3.94
C PRO A 62 -1.05 13.61 -4.76
N TRP A 63 -0.47 12.89 -5.72
CA TRP A 63 -1.19 11.87 -6.50
C TRP A 63 -1.67 10.73 -5.59
N HIS A 64 -0.78 10.15 -4.78
CA HIS A 64 -1.14 9.09 -3.83
C HIS A 64 -2.09 9.58 -2.73
N ARG A 65 -1.94 10.84 -2.27
CA ARG A 65 -2.89 11.44 -1.34
C ARG A 65 -4.30 11.49 -1.92
N ARG A 66 -4.44 11.91 -3.19
CA ARG A 66 -5.75 11.93 -3.85
C ARG A 66 -6.30 10.52 -4.07
N PHE A 67 -5.45 9.59 -4.51
CA PHE A 67 -5.81 8.18 -4.69
C PHE A 67 -6.38 7.57 -3.41
N LEU A 68 -5.73 7.78 -2.26
CA LEU A 68 -6.21 7.32 -0.95
C LEU A 68 -7.49 8.02 -0.49
N LEU A 69 -7.70 9.30 -0.83
CA LEU A 69 -8.97 9.99 -0.55
C LEU A 69 -10.13 9.37 -1.33
N ASP A 70 -9.90 8.97 -2.58
CA ASP A 70 -10.92 8.32 -3.41
C ASP A 70 -11.20 6.89 -2.95
N LEU A 71 -10.18 6.13 -2.55
CA LEU A 71 -10.35 4.81 -1.91
C LEU A 71 -11.17 4.93 -0.61
N GLU A 72 -10.83 5.90 0.24
CA GLU A 72 -11.55 6.12 1.50
C GLU A 72 -13.01 6.51 1.27
N ARG A 73 -13.29 7.37 0.28
CA ARG A 73 -14.67 7.69 -0.11
C ARG A 73 -15.42 6.43 -0.57
N ALA A 74 -14.78 5.55 -1.32
CA ALA A 74 -15.38 4.29 -1.76
C ALA A 74 -15.69 3.36 -0.57
N LEU A 75 -14.74 3.17 0.34
CA LEU A 75 -14.94 2.37 1.56
C LEU A 75 -16.10 2.93 2.40
N ARG A 76 -16.18 4.26 2.51
CA ARG A 76 -17.23 4.95 3.28
C ARG A 76 -18.62 4.87 2.66
N ARG A 77 -18.74 4.63 1.34
CA ARG A 77 -20.02 4.30 0.70
C ARG A 77 -20.52 2.91 1.12
N VAL A 78 -19.63 2.00 1.47
CA VAL A 78 -19.99 0.68 2.01
C VAL A 78 -20.30 0.77 3.51
N ASP A 79 -19.43 1.41 4.27
CA ASP A 79 -19.60 1.63 5.71
C ASP A 79 -19.04 2.99 6.11
N SER A 80 -19.92 3.93 6.48
CA SER A 80 -19.55 5.31 6.79
C SER A 80 -18.68 5.48 8.03
N SER A 81 -18.47 4.43 8.84
CA SER A 81 -17.56 4.44 9.98
C SER A 81 -16.12 4.07 9.62
N VAL A 82 -15.89 3.54 8.40
CA VAL A 82 -14.56 3.13 7.94
C VAL A 82 -13.72 4.34 7.54
N THR A 83 -12.43 4.26 7.85
CA THR A 83 -11.36 5.13 7.34
C THR A 83 -10.20 4.25 6.88
N VAL A 84 -9.31 4.78 6.04
CA VAL A 84 -8.10 4.06 5.66
C VAL A 84 -7.11 4.11 6.84
N PRO A 85 -6.75 2.98 7.48
CA PRO A 85 -5.73 2.99 8.52
C PRO A 85 -4.34 3.19 7.92
N TYR A 86 -3.37 3.58 8.75
CA TYR A 86 -1.96 3.61 8.34
C TYR A 86 -1.17 2.52 9.08
N TRP A 87 -0.15 1.98 8.42
CA TRP A 87 0.81 1.08 9.03
C TRP A 87 2.09 1.87 9.35
N ASP A 88 2.37 2.08 10.64
CA ASP A 88 3.67 2.59 11.09
C ASP A 88 4.70 1.46 11.09
N TRP A 89 5.30 1.24 9.92
CA TRP A 89 6.36 0.26 9.69
C TRP A 89 7.65 0.56 10.45
N THR A 90 7.80 1.74 11.06
CA THR A 90 8.94 2.05 11.92
C THR A 90 8.80 1.42 13.31
N ARG A 91 7.57 1.10 13.74
CA ARG A 91 7.26 0.56 15.07
C ARG A 91 7.05 -0.94 15.05
N ASP A 92 6.07 -1.38 14.26
CA ASP A 92 5.72 -2.80 14.17
C ASP A 92 6.30 -3.42 12.90
N ARG A 93 7.34 -4.24 13.09
CA ARG A 93 8.24 -4.72 12.04
C ARG A 93 8.18 -6.24 11.85
N ALA A 94 7.44 -6.95 12.70
CA ALA A 94 7.37 -8.40 12.62
C ALA A 94 6.47 -8.85 11.45
N THR A 95 6.77 -10.00 10.87
CA THR A 95 5.99 -10.59 9.76
C THR A 95 4.69 -11.26 10.24
N THR A 96 4.42 -11.23 11.54
CA THR A 96 3.33 -11.94 12.21
C THR A 96 2.41 -11.02 13.01
N SER A 97 2.76 -9.74 13.12
CA SER A 97 2.02 -8.70 13.84
C SER A 97 1.16 -7.87 12.89
N ALA A 98 0.51 -6.81 13.37
CA ALA A 98 -0.31 -5.98 12.50
C ALA A 98 0.58 -5.29 11.44
N PRO A 99 0.20 -5.33 10.15
CA PRO A 99 -1.13 -5.67 9.64
C PRO A 99 -1.32 -7.13 9.19
N TRP A 100 -0.33 -8.00 9.37
CA TRP A 100 -0.23 -9.38 8.85
C TRP A 100 -1.01 -10.44 9.63
N THR A 101 -1.86 -10.03 10.58
CA THR A 101 -2.67 -10.95 11.37
C THR A 101 -3.81 -11.56 10.53
N ARG A 102 -4.26 -12.76 10.90
CA ARG A 102 -5.32 -13.50 10.19
C ARG A 102 -6.66 -12.74 10.13
N ASP A 103 -6.96 -11.93 11.14
CA ASP A 103 -8.16 -11.09 11.22
C ASP A 103 -8.06 -9.78 10.43
N LEU A 104 -6.92 -9.53 9.75
CA LEU A 104 -6.68 -8.32 8.98
C LEU A 104 -6.12 -8.63 7.59
N LEU A 105 -4.83 -8.39 7.28
CA LEU A 105 -4.32 -8.57 5.91
C LEU A 105 -3.89 -10.00 5.60
N GLY A 106 -3.83 -10.89 6.59
CA GLY A 106 -3.27 -12.23 6.43
C GLY A 106 -1.74 -12.23 6.39
N GLY A 107 -1.15 -13.40 6.65
CA GLY A 107 0.29 -13.56 6.80
C GLY A 107 1.06 -13.62 5.48
N ASN A 108 2.27 -14.19 5.58
CA ASN A 108 3.18 -14.38 4.45
C ASN A 108 2.68 -15.45 3.45
N GLY A 109 3.31 -15.48 2.27
CA GLY A 109 3.13 -16.52 1.28
C GLY A 109 3.78 -17.84 1.66
N ARG A 110 3.23 -18.96 1.17
CA ARG A 110 3.90 -20.26 1.27
C ARG A 110 5.18 -20.29 0.42
N ARG A 111 6.16 -21.08 0.82
CA ARG A 111 7.50 -21.09 0.20
C ARG A 111 7.53 -21.45 -1.29
N SER A 112 6.61 -22.29 -1.76
CA SER A 112 6.64 -22.85 -3.11
C SER A 112 6.38 -21.81 -4.22
N ASP A 113 5.37 -20.97 -4.03
CA ASP A 113 4.86 -20.03 -5.04
C ASP A 113 4.44 -18.69 -4.44
N ARG A 114 4.77 -18.46 -3.17
CA ARG A 114 4.47 -17.24 -2.42
C ARG A 114 2.97 -16.98 -2.24
N GLN A 115 2.09 -17.95 -2.53
CA GLN A 115 0.65 -17.78 -2.35
C GLN A 115 0.31 -17.48 -0.88
N VAL A 116 -0.41 -16.39 -0.62
CA VAL A 116 -0.92 -16.06 0.72
C VAL A 116 -1.97 -17.08 1.13
N MET A 117 -1.73 -17.75 2.26
CA MET A 117 -2.53 -18.89 2.73
C MET A 117 -3.49 -18.56 3.88
N THR A 118 -3.45 -17.32 4.40
CA THR A 118 -4.23 -16.96 5.59
C THR A 118 -4.90 -15.61 5.43
N GLY A 119 -5.96 -15.40 6.20
CA GLY A 119 -6.71 -14.16 6.25
C GLY A 119 -7.74 -14.01 5.14
N PRO A 120 -8.49 -12.90 5.14
CA PRO A 120 -9.64 -12.67 4.26
C PRO A 120 -9.24 -12.58 2.77
N PHE A 121 -8.00 -12.20 2.48
CA PHE A 121 -7.48 -12.00 1.13
C PHE A 121 -6.72 -13.21 0.56
N ALA A 122 -6.68 -14.34 1.28
CA ALA A 122 -6.14 -15.58 0.75
C ALA A 122 -7.05 -16.11 -0.37
N TYR A 123 -6.48 -16.63 -1.47
CA TYR A 123 -7.28 -17.12 -2.60
C TYR A 123 -8.34 -18.17 -2.21
N ALA A 124 -8.00 -19.04 -1.25
CA ALA A 124 -8.89 -20.06 -0.72
C ALA A 124 -10.15 -19.51 -0.01
N SER A 125 -10.18 -18.21 0.35
CA SER A 125 -11.37 -17.57 0.89
C SER A 125 -12.45 -17.29 -0.18
N GLY A 126 -12.09 -17.41 -1.46
CA GLY A 126 -13.01 -17.23 -2.60
C GLY A 126 -13.41 -15.78 -2.91
N ASN A 127 -12.92 -14.81 -2.13
CA ASN A 127 -13.34 -13.41 -2.23
C ASN A 127 -12.25 -12.46 -2.76
N TRP A 128 -11.08 -12.98 -3.15
CA TRP A 128 -9.91 -12.18 -3.54
C TRP A 128 -9.14 -12.77 -4.73
N THR A 129 -9.83 -12.97 -5.84
CA THR A 129 -9.19 -13.29 -7.13
C THR A 129 -8.58 -12.02 -7.72
N LEU A 130 -7.30 -12.05 -8.06
CA LEU A 130 -6.64 -10.97 -8.78
C LEU A 130 -7.14 -10.97 -10.23
N ARG A 131 -7.65 -9.82 -10.69
CA ARG A 131 -8.20 -9.65 -12.05
C ARG A 131 -7.41 -8.64 -12.89
N GLU A 132 -6.73 -7.74 -12.20
CA GLU A 132 -5.88 -6.71 -12.79
C GLU A 132 -4.47 -6.94 -12.25
N GLY A 133 -3.48 -6.87 -13.12
CA GLY A 133 -2.08 -7.11 -12.75
C GLY A 133 -1.18 -7.10 -13.98
N VAL A 134 0.12 -7.16 -13.73
CA VAL A 134 1.16 -7.27 -14.78
C VAL A 134 1.52 -8.74 -15.09
N THR A 135 1.00 -9.67 -14.30
CA THR A 135 1.18 -11.12 -14.48
C THR A 135 -0.18 -11.82 -14.54
N ASP A 136 -0.21 -13.03 -15.07
CA ASP A 136 -1.42 -13.88 -15.13
C ASP A 136 -1.74 -14.57 -13.78
N THR A 137 -1.19 -14.08 -12.67
CA THR A 137 -1.36 -14.70 -11.35
C THR A 137 -2.71 -14.33 -10.75
N GLU A 138 -3.55 -15.32 -10.46
CA GLU A 138 -4.91 -15.09 -9.94
C GLU A 138 -5.00 -14.96 -8.41
N PHE A 139 -3.92 -15.24 -7.69
CA PHE A 139 -3.87 -15.23 -6.23
C PHE A 139 -2.85 -14.24 -5.67
N LEU A 140 -3.17 -13.66 -4.51
CA LEU A 140 -2.25 -12.79 -3.80
C LEU A 140 -0.96 -13.51 -3.40
N THR A 141 0.19 -12.92 -3.72
CA THR A 141 1.50 -13.44 -3.33
C THR A 141 2.24 -12.50 -2.38
N ARG A 142 2.98 -13.05 -1.41
CA ARG A 142 3.88 -12.28 -0.52
C ARG A 142 5.14 -13.07 -0.19
N ASP A 143 6.25 -12.34 -0.01
CA ASP A 143 7.51 -12.85 0.52
C ASP A 143 8.08 -11.83 1.54
N LEU A 144 7.38 -11.70 2.68
CA LEU A 144 7.71 -10.73 3.73
C LEU A 144 9.13 -10.97 4.26
N GLY A 145 9.96 -9.93 4.19
CA GLY A 145 11.38 -9.99 4.54
C GLY A 145 12.30 -10.58 3.46
N ARG A 146 11.74 -11.04 2.32
CA ARG A 146 12.47 -11.56 1.16
C ARG A 146 13.51 -12.62 1.56
N ALA A 147 13.05 -13.79 1.98
CA ALA A 147 13.90 -14.77 2.68
C ALA A 147 15.19 -15.16 1.94
N ALA A 148 15.18 -15.18 0.60
CA ALA A 148 16.35 -15.51 -0.21
C ALA A 148 17.38 -14.36 -0.34
N ALA A 149 16.97 -13.12 -0.13
CA ALA A 149 17.83 -11.95 -0.22
C ALA A 149 17.24 -10.84 0.68
N PRO A 150 17.46 -10.96 2.00
CA PRO A 150 16.71 -10.18 2.99
C PRO A 150 16.83 -8.67 2.80
N ILE A 151 15.70 -7.99 2.99
CA ILE A 151 15.63 -6.53 3.05
C ILE A 151 14.87 -6.12 4.31
N ALA A 152 15.46 -5.21 5.08
CA ALA A 152 14.83 -4.66 6.27
C ALA A 152 13.85 -3.54 5.90
N LEU A 153 12.78 -3.39 6.68
CA LEU A 153 11.94 -2.18 6.61
C LEU A 153 12.78 -0.95 6.98
N PRO A 154 12.49 0.24 6.43
CA PRO A 154 13.19 1.44 6.86
C PRO A 154 12.94 1.72 8.35
N THR A 155 13.90 2.34 9.00
CA THR A 155 13.92 2.66 10.43
C THR A 155 13.31 4.03 10.69
N ARG A 156 13.06 4.34 11.97
CA ARG A 156 12.65 5.68 12.38
C ARG A 156 13.68 6.74 12.02
N SER A 157 14.96 6.45 12.22
CA SER A 157 16.04 7.41 11.93
C SER A 157 16.15 7.72 10.44
N GLU A 158 15.97 6.72 9.57
CA GLU A 158 15.92 6.93 8.11
C GLU A 158 14.71 7.79 7.71
N LEU A 159 13.53 7.54 8.30
CA LEU A 159 12.35 8.38 8.07
C LEU A 159 12.57 9.83 8.54
N GLU A 160 13.14 10.02 9.74
CA GLU A 160 13.49 11.34 10.27
C GLU A 160 14.50 12.06 9.36
N GLY A 161 15.49 11.34 8.81
CA GLY A 161 16.44 11.87 7.84
C GLY A 161 15.79 12.35 6.55
N ALA A 162 14.76 11.65 6.05
CA ALA A 162 13.96 12.11 4.92
C ALA A 162 13.12 13.35 5.26
N LEU A 163 12.45 13.34 6.43
CA LEU A 163 11.60 14.44 6.89
C LEU A 163 12.38 15.74 7.19
N ALA A 164 13.65 15.63 7.54
CA ALA A 164 14.52 16.76 7.83
C ALA A 164 15.01 17.49 6.57
N ASP A 165 14.75 16.98 5.37
CA ASP A 165 15.17 17.65 4.14
C ASP A 165 14.38 18.97 3.95
N PRO A 166 15.06 20.14 3.83
CA PRO A 166 14.38 21.43 3.81
C PRO A 166 13.70 21.74 2.48
N VAL A 167 13.99 20.98 1.42
CA VAL A 167 13.38 21.19 0.10
C VAL A 167 12.44 20.04 -0.23
N TYR A 168 11.28 20.38 -0.80
CA TYR A 168 10.28 19.39 -1.18
C TYR A 168 10.84 18.39 -2.20
N ASP A 169 11.47 18.89 -3.25
CA ASP A 169 12.07 18.10 -4.33
C ASP A 169 13.13 18.97 -5.02
N VAL A 170 13.91 18.42 -5.96
CA VAL A 170 14.91 19.18 -6.74
C VAL A 170 14.98 18.75 -8.21
N SER A 171 15.42 19.68 -9.08
CA SER A 171 15.71 19.40 -10.49
C SER A 171 16.76 18.29 -10.64
N PRO A 172 16.64 17.38 -11.64
CA PRO A 172 15.66 17.35 -12.74
C PRO A 172 14.28 16.75 -12.41
N TRP A 173 13.92 16.59 -11.14
CA TRP A 173 12.59 16.13 -10.71
C TRP A 173 12.30 14.68 -11.12
N ASP A 174 13.31 13.83 -10.96
CA ASP A 174 13.26 12.41 -11.29
C ASP A 174 13.82 11.55 -10.14
N SER A 175 14.04 10.26 -10.38
CA SER A 175 14.58 9.32 -9.39
C SER A 175 16.10 9.41 -9.24
N THR A 176 16.80 10.21 -10.03
CA THR A 176 18.28 10.26 -10.03
C THR A 176 18.85 11.22 -8.97
N VAL A 177 18.01 12.04 -8.35
CA VAL A 177 18.42 13.07 -7.39
C VAL A 177 18.64 12.51 -5.99
N THR A 178 19.73 12.88 -5.31
CA THR A 178 20.01 12.39 -3.94
C THR A 178 19.52 13.34 -2.83
N ARG A 179 18.71 14.34 -3.20
CA ARG A 179 18.22 15.39 -2.30
C ARG A 179 16.72 15.59 -2.48
N GLY A 180 16.09 16.19 -1.48
CA GLY A 180 14.68 16.51 -1.49
C GLY A 180 13.84 15.48 -0.78
N PHE A 181 12.88 15.97 0.01
CA PHE A 181 11.97 15.17 0.80
C PHE A 181 11.20 14.14 -0.03
N ARG A 182 10.68 14.54 -1.21
CA ARG A 182 9.92 13.68 -2.12
C ARG A 182 10.74 12.46 -2.54
N ASN A 183 11.94 12.64 -3.07
CA ASN A 183 12.72 11.54 -3.63
C ASN A 183 13.26 10.60 -2.53
N LYS A 184 13.66 11.15 -1.39
CA LYS A 184 14.05 10.36 -0.20
C LYS A 184 12.89 9.52 0.35
N LEU A 185 11.70 10.11 0.47
CA LEU A 185 10.53 9.40 0.97
C LEU A 185 10.02 8.34 -0.02
N GLU A 186 10.16 8.58 -1.32
CA GLU A 186 9.84 7.60 -2.37
C GLU A 186 10.84 6.43 -2.40
N GLY A 187 12.09 6.66 -2.02
CA GLY A 187 13.12 5.61 -1.81
C GLY A 187 14.29 5.64 -2.78
N TRP A 188 14.54 6.78 -3.43
CA TRP A 188 15.57 6.94 -4.46
C TRP A 188 16.73 7.87 -4.07
N GLY A 189 16.66 8.49 -2.88
CA GLY A 189 17.63 9.49 -2.40
C GLY A 189 18.43 9.07 -1.17
#